data_AF-A0A2H0QG76-F1
#
_entry.id   AF-A0A2H0QG76-F1
#
_cell.length_a   1.000
_cell.length_b   1.000
_cell.length_c   1.000
_cell.angle_alpha   90.00
_cell.angle_beta   90.00
_cell.angle_gamma   90.00
#
_symmetry.space_group_name_H-M   'P 1'
#
loop_
_entity.id
_entity.type
_entity.pdbx_description
1 polymer ?
#
loop_
_entity_poly.entity_id
_entity_poly.type
_entity_poly.pdbx_seq_one_letter_code
_entity_poly.pdbx_strand_id
1 'polypeptide(L)'
;MNYKKIMILGSGELGRELCISLKRLGCHVIAVDNYEKAPAMQLADQYEVINMLDGNKLELIIKKHNPDLIVPEIEAIRTEKLIELEMQGHNIIPNAQAVYLTMNRIAIREKAAKECQLLTARYAYAENLEELKKHILNIVGIPCVVKPIMSSSGKGQSTVKNETEIEKVWEYACQNMRGDQKKVIAEEFIPFDYEITLLTIRQKYGPTLFCPPIGHRQESGDYRESWQPANMSEKAFQSACHMAQKITDALGGVGLFGVEFFVKGDVVIFSELSPRPHDTGMVTLMGQNLSEFDLHARAILELPIPEITLTYPASASAVILADRDADTFSYSGLEDALKEKNSDLRLFSKPKTRRNRRMGVALACGQSIAEAIEFAKKSASSVKINYGET
;
A
#
# COMPACT_ATOMS: atom_id res chain seq x y z
N MET A 1 -21.61 12.08 20.21
CA MET A 1 -20.24 12.06 19.67
C MET A 1 -20.02 13.34 18.90
N ASN A 2 -18.97 14.10 19.19
CA ASN A 2 -18.60 15.21 18.31
C ASN A 2 -18.16 14.61 16.97
N TYR A 3 -18.78 15.07 15.90
CA TYR A 3 -18.46 14.72 14.52
C TYR A 3 -16.98 15.04 14.25
N LYS A 4 -16.15 14.03 13.97
CA LYS A 4 -14.71 14.20 13.73
C LYS A 4 -14.48 14.68 12.30
N LYS A 5 -13.64 15.71 12.14
CA LYS A 5 -13.20 16.23 10.85
C LYS A 5 -11.88 15.58 10.44
N ILE A 6 -11.89 14.84 9.35
CA ILE A 6 -10.75 14.05 8.88
C ILE A 6 -10.28 14.60 7.55
N MET A 7 -8.98 14.88 7.44
CA MET A 7 -8.35 15.23 6.17
C MET A 7 -7.60 14.02 5.64
N ILE A 8 -8.00 13.51 4.47
CA ILE A 8 -7.30 12.44 3.78
C ILE A 8 -6.36 13.07 2.75
N LEU A 9 -5.06 12.82 2.88
CA LEU A 9 -4.02 13.32 1.97
C LEU A 9 -3.66 12.23 0.96
N GLY A 10 -4.26 12.31 -0.22
CA GLY A 10 -4.27 11.25 -1.22
C GLY A 10 -5.68 10.68 -1.41
N SER A 11 -6.32 11.02 -2.53
CA SER A 11 -7.74 10.72 -2.77
C SER A 11 -7.96 9.67 -3.85
N GLY A 12 -7.00 8.75 -4.00
CA GLY A 12 -7.07 7.60 -4.89
C GLY A 12 -8.06 6.53 -4.45
N GLU A 13 -7.92 5.32 -4.97
CA GLU A 13 -8.78 4.16 -4.69
C GLU A 13 -8.83 3.79 -3.19
N LEU A 14 -7.69 3.78 -2.50
CA LEU A 14 -7.63 3.49 -1.06
C LEU A 14 -8.32 4.58 -0.24
N GLY A 15 -8.02 5.85 -0.54
CA GLY A 15 -8.67 7.00 0.08
C GLY A 15 -10.18 7.03 -0.14
N ARG A 16 -10.68 6.50 -1.28
CA ARG A 16 -12.12 6.37 -1.56
C ARG A 16 -12.79 5.40 -0.60
N GLU A 17 -12.23 4.20 -0.44
CA GLU A 17 -12.81 3.17 0.44
C GLU A 17 -12.67 3.57 1.93
N LEU A 18 -11.57 4.25 2.29
CA LEU A 18 -11.43 4.86 3.61
C LEU A 18 -12.49 5.97 3.85
N CYS A 19 -12.71 6.84 2.86
CA CYS A 19 -13.76 7.86 2.93
C CYS A 19 -15.13 7.21 3.18
N ILE A 20 -15.49 6.15 2.45
CA ILE A 20 -16.75 5.42 2.67
C ILE A 20 -16.87 4.93 4.13
N SER A 21 -15.81 4.32 4.66
CA SER A 21 -15.79 3.79 6.03
C SER A 21 -15.94 4.90 7.08
N LEU A 22 -15.23 6.02 6.90
CA LEU A 22 -15.35 7.20 7.77
C LEU A 22 -16.73 7.86 7.68
N LYS A 23 -17.32 7.95 6.48
CA LYS A 23 -18.66 8.51 6.27
C LYS A 23 -19.74 7.65 6.92
N ARG A 24 -19.62 6.32 6.90
CA ARG A 24 -20.52 5.40 7.62
C ARG A 24 -20.49 5.61 9.13
N LEU A 25 -19.35 6.03 9.67
CA LEU A 25 -19.19 6.39 11.09
C LEU A 25 -19.57 7.84 11.39
N GLY A 26 -20.11 8.56 10.39
CA GLY A 26 -20.55 9.94 10.53
C GLY A 26 -19.38 10.90 10.73
N CYS A 27 -18.28 10.78 9.97
CA CYS A 27 -17.20 11.78 9.97
C CYS A 27 -17.38 12.86 8.89
N HIS A 28 -16.70 14.00 9.07
CA HIS A 28 -16.41 14.95 7.99
C HIS A 28 -15.18 14.46 7.27
N VAL A 29 -15.24 14.42 5.95
CA VAL A 29 -14.07 14.07 5.16
C VAL A 29 -13.73 15.24 4.25
N ILE A 30 -12.48 15.70 4.35
CA ILE A 30 -11.83 16.59 3.39
C ILE A 30 -10.85 15.74 2.59
N ALA A 31 -11.09 15.62 1.29
CA ALA A 31 -10.25 14.83 0.39
C ALA A 31 -9.25 15.74 -0.34
N VAL A 32 -7.96 15.43 -0.26
CA VAL A 32 -6.90 16.21 -0.91
C VAL A 32 -6.19 15.36 -1.96
N ASP A 33 -5.98 15.91 -3.15
CA ASP A 33 -5.21 15.27 -4.23
C ASP A 33 -4.54 16.34 -5.12
N ASN A 34 -3.70 15.91 -6.07
CA ASN A 34 -3.05 16.80 -7.03
C ASN A 34 -3.86 17.03 -8.32
N TYR A 35 -5.04 16.42 -8.44
CA TYR A 35 -5.96 16.60 -9.56
C TYR A 35 -7.42 16.61 -9.09
N GLU A 36 -8.27 17.30 -9.86
CA GLU A 36 -9.71 17.35 -9.61
C GLU A 36 -10.40 15.98 -9.84
N LYS A 37 -11.55 15.78 -9.18
CA LYS A 37 -12.41 14.60 -9.34
C LYS A 37 -11.70 13.28 -9.01
N ALA A 38 -10.68 13.32 -8.16
CA ALA A 38 -10.06 12.10 -7.62
C ALA A 38 -11.11 11.21 -6.92
N PRO A 39 -10.92 9.88 -6.92
CA PRO A 39 -11.92 8.92 -6.42
C PRO A 39 -12.59 9.25 -5.08
N ALA A 40 -11.84 9.69 -4.06
CA ALA A 40 -12.39 10.03 -2.74
C ALA A 40 -13.12 11.39 -2.71
N MET A 41 -12.73 12.35 -3.56
CA MET A 41 -13.35 13.68 -3.65
C MET A 41 -14.83 13.60 -4.06
N GLN A 42 -15.20 12.54 -4.77
CA GLN A 42 -16.58 12.33 -5.24
C GLN A 42 -17.54 11.95 -4.09
N LEU A 43 -17.00 11.59 -2.92
CA LEU A 43 -17.76 11.12 -1.75
C LEU A 43 -17.54 11.99 -0.51
N ALA A 44 -16.47 12.78 -0.51
CA ALA A 44 -16.08 13.66 0.60
C ALA A 44 -17.01 14.87 0.72
N ASP A 45 -17.05 15.47 1.90
CA ASP A 45 -17.83 16.68 2.16
C ASP A 45 -17.19 17.92 1.53
N GLN A 46 -15.86 17.94 1.47
CA GLN A 46 -15.04 19.00 0.91
C GLN A 46 -13.81 18.41 0.22
N TYR A 47 -13.16 19.18 -0.65
CA TYR A 47 -11.90 18.78 -1.25
C TYR A 47 -10.97 19.97 -1.52
N GLU A 48 -9.68 19.67 -1.66
CA GLU A 48 -8.65 20.62 -2.08
C GLU A 48 -7.77 19.99 -3.16
N VAL A 49 -7.32 20.82 -4.12
CA VAL A 49 -6.43 20.38 -5.20
C VAL A 49 -5.09 21.08 -5.06
N ILE A 50 -4.09 20.38 -4.55
CA ILE A 50 -2.75 20.91 -4.33
C ILE A 50 -1.67 19.90 -4.72
N ASN A 51 -0.49 20.39 -5.08
CA ASN A 51 0.69 19.55 -5.06
C ASN A 51 1.13 19.31 -3.61
N MET A 52 0.89 18.11 -3.07
CA MET A 52 1.26 17.78 -1.67
C MET A 52 2.77 17.71 -1.40
N LEU A 53 3.62 17.82 -2.45
CA LEU A 53 5.06 18.02 -2.29
C LEU A 53 5.43 19.49 -1.96
N ASP A 54 4.49 20.42 -2.13
CA ASP A 54 4.61 21.82 -1.73
C ASP A 54 4.15 21.97 -0.26
N GLY A 55 5.13 22.02 0.65
CA GLY A 55 4.88 22.08 2.09
C GLY A 55 4.10 23.33 2.53
N ASN A 56 4.22 24.44 1.81
CA ASN A 56 3.51 25.68 2.14
C ASN A 56 2.03 25.56 1.81
N LYS A 57 1.69 24.96 0.65
CA LYS A 57 0.30 24.68 0.29
C LYS A 57 -0.33 23.65 1.23
N LEU A 58 0.43 22.63 1.61
CA LEU A 58 -0.01 21.62 2.57
C LEU A 58 -0.36 22.23 3.93
N GLU A 59 0.53 23.08 4.47
CA GLU A 59 0.29 23.82 5.71
C GLU A 59 -0.92 24.76 5.61
N LEU A 60 -1.07 25.49 4.50
CA LEU A 60 -2.17 26.40 4.27
C LEU A 60 -3.53 25.69 4.35
N ILE A 61 -3.69 24.54 3.67
CA ILE A 61 -4.97 23.81 3.68
C ILE A 61 -5.26 23.18 5.04
N ILE A 62 -4.24 22.69 5.75
CA ILE A 62 -4.40 22.09 7.09
C ILE A 62 -4.89 23.16 8.07
N LYS A 63 -4.30 24.36 8.03
CA LYS A 63 -4.75 25.50 8.84
C LYS A 63 -6.14 26.00 8.45
N LYS A 64 -6.44 26.09 7.15
CA LYS A 64 -7.76 26.51 6.63
C LYS A 64 -8.87 25.60 7.16
N HIS A 65 -8.67 24.29 7.09
CA HIS A 65 -9.70 23.31 7.41
C HIS A 65 -9.74 22.92 8.88
N ASN A 66 -8.60 23.04 9.57
CA ASN A 66 -8.40 22.65 10.97
C ASN A 66 -9.00 21.27 11.29
N PRO A 67 -8.52 20.19 10.64
CA PRO A 67 -9.02 18.84 10.86
C PRO A 67 -8.62 18.29 12.24
N ASP A 68 -9.46 17.42 12.81
CA ASP A 68 -9.15 16.65 14.00
C ASP A 68 -8.01 15.64 13.75
N LEU A 69 -8.05 14.95 12.60
CA LEU A 69 -7.07 13.95 12.17
C LEU A 69 -6.63 14.22 10.73
N ILE A 70 -5.35 14.01 10.44
CA ILE A 70 -4.75 14.10 9.11
C ILE A 70 -4.20 12.71 8.76
N VAL A 71 -4.68 12.13 7.66
CA VAL A 71 -4.39 10.75 7.26
C VAL A 71 -3.70 10.73 5.91
N PRO A 72 -2.36 10.60 5.86
CA PRO A 72 -1.61 10.41 4.62
C PRO A 72 -1.83 9.04 4.00
N GLU A 73 -2.40 9.02 2.80
CA GLU A 73 -2.71 7.79 2.04
C GLU A 73 -1.80 7.57 0.82
N ILE A 74 -0.92 8.54 0.49
CA ILE A 74 0.00 8.44 -0.64
C ILE A 74 1.43 8.80 -0.26
N GLU A 75 2.39 8.24 -0.98
CA GLU A 75 3.83 8.51 -0.80
C GLU A 75 4.30 9.86 -1.37
N ALA A 76 3.52 10.45 -2.28
CA ALA A 76 3.88 11.70 -2.95
C ALA A 76 3.50 12.93 -2.11
N ILE A 77 4.01 13.00 -0.87
CA ILE A 77 3.74 14.04 0.11
C ILE A 77 5.04 14.54 0.76
N ARG A 78 5.08 15.82 1.15
CA ARG A 78 6.21 16.41 1.87
C ARG A 78 6.22 15.97 3.34
N THR A 79 6.84 14.83 3.64
CA THR A 79 6.83 14.21 4.97
C THR A 79 7.53 15.04 6.04
N GLU A 80 8.57 15.80 5.70
CA GLU A 80 9.25 16.68 6.67
C GLU A 80 8.30 17.78 7.19
N LYS A 81 7.43 18.30 6.32
CA LYS A 81 6.42 19.28 6.71
C LYS A 81 5.37 18.66 7.64
N LEU A 82 5.03 17.38 7.49
CA LEU A 82 4.13 16.70 8.42
C LEU A 82 4.73 16.61 9.83
N ILE A 83 6.05 16.41 9.95
CA ILE A 83 6.75 16.40 11.24
C ILE A 83 6.63 17.79 11.90
N GLU A 84 6.92 18.86 11.15
CA GLU A 84 6.77 20.24 11.65
C GLU A 84 5.34 20.52 12.13
N LEU A 85 4.33 20.09 11.37
CA LEU A 85 2.92 20.29 11.71
C LEU A 85 2.49 19.47 12.93
N GLU A 86 3.00 18.25 13.09
CA GLU A 86 2.74 17.43 14.28
C GLU A 86 3.33 18.08 15.53
N MET A 87 4.55 18.64 15.44
CA MET A 87 5.15 19.42 16.52
C MET A 87 4.36 20.70 16.86
N GLN A 88 3.59 21.24 15.91
CA GLN A 88 2.68 22.37 16.13
C GLN A 88 1.32 21.95 16.72
N GLY A 89 1.10 20.66 16.99
CA GLY A 89 -0.10 20.13 17.62
C GLY A 89 -1.15 19.59 16.65
N HIS A 90 -0.84 19.48 15.36
CA HIS A 90 -1.72 18.77 14.42
C HIS A 90 -1.60 17.25 14.61
N ASN A 91 -2.72 16.53 14.50
CA ASN A 91 -2.73 15.08 14.73
C ASN A 91 -2.55 14.32 13.41
N ILE A 92 -1.33 13.85 13.14
CA ILE A 92 -1.01 13.02 11.98
C ILE A 92 -1.22 11.55 12.34
N ILE A 93 -1.81 10.79 11.42
CA ILE A 93 -2.07 9.36 11.59
C ILE A 93 -1.12 8.55 10.69
N PRO A 94 -0.50 7.47 11.19
CA PRO A 94 -0.47 7.04 12.60
C PRO A 94 0.35 7.98 13.50
N ASN A 95 1.39 8.60 12.94
CA ASN A 95 2.14 9.77 13.42
C ASN A 95 3.08 10.23 12.28
N ALA A 96 3.58 11.46 12.33
CA ALA A 96 4.40 12.01 11.25
C ALA A 96 5.74 11.27 11.09
N GLN A 97 6.34 10.81 12.19
CA GLN A 97 7.59 10.07 12.16
C GLN A 97 7.44 8.72 11.43
N ALA A 98 6.36 7.98 11.67
CA ALA A 98 6.07 6.72 11.01
C ALA A 98 5.85 6.92 9.51
N VAL A 99 5.12 7.97 9.12
CA VAL A 99 4.93 8.35 7.71
C VAL A 99 6.28 8.66 7.06
N TYR A 100 7.12 9.49 7.69
CA TYR A 100 8.46 9.81 7.20
C TYR A 100 9.34 8.57 7.01
N LEU A 101 9.41 7.71 8.04
CA LEU A 101 10.29 6.54 8.03
C LEU A 101 9.89 5.56 6.94
N THR A 102 8.59 5.27 6.80
CA THR A 102 8.07 4.27 5.86
C THR A 102 8.08 4.72 4.41
N MET A 103 8.02 6.03 4.15
CA MET A 103 8.19 6.61 2.81
C MET A 103 9.67 6.84 2.43
N ASN A 104 10.60 6.55 3.35
CA ASN A 104 12.04 6.61 3.13
C ASN A 104 12.64 5.20 3.21
N ARG A 105 12.98 4.63 2.04
CA ARG A 105 13.51 3.26 1.92
C ARG A 105 14.74 3.00 2.80
N ILE A 106 15.62 3.99 2.99
CA ILE A 106 16.78 3.86 3.88
C ILE A 106 16.29 3.79 5.31
N ALA A 107 15.49 4.77 5.74
CA ALA A 107 15.12 4.94 7.12
C ALA A 107 14.33 3.73 7.66
N ILE A 108 13.35 3.22 6.91
CA ILE A 108 12.61 2.02 7.32
C ILE A 108 13.49 0.77 7.33
N ARG A 109 14.39 0.60 6.35
CA ARG A 109 15.27 -0.56 6.31
C ARG A 109 16.25 -0.56 7.48
N GLU A 110 16.85 0.59 7.78
CA GLU A 110 17.76 0.76 8.91
C GLU A 110 17.04 0.52 10.24
N LYS A 111 15.81 1.06 10.40
CA LYS A 111 15.01 0.81 11.60
C LYS A 111 14.64 -0.66 11.76
N ALA A 112 14.24 -1.34 10.70
CA ALA A 112 13.92 -2.77 10.73
C ALA A 112 15.15 -3.63 11.04
N ALA A 113 16.26 -3.42 10.33
CA ALA A 113 17.43 -4.30 10.42
C ALA A 113 18.32 -4.01 11.63
N LYS A 114 18.53 -2.74 12.00
CA LYS A 114 19.49 -2.37 13.07
C LYS A 114 18.82 -2.16 14.41
N GLU A 115 17.74 -1.38 14.45
CA GLU A 115 17.04 -1.07 15.70
C GLU A 115 16.13 -2.22 16.13
N CYS A 116 15.28 -2.70 15.22
CA CYS A 116 14.34 -3.79 15.49
C CYS A 116 14.99 -5.18 15.31
N GLN A 117 16.20 -5.27 14.75
CA GLN A 117 16.91 -6.54 14.52
C GLN A 117 16.03 -7.60 13.84
N LEU A 118 15.20 -7.16 12.89
CA LEU A 118 14.40 -8.06 12.07
C LEU A 118 15.28 -8.73 11.02
N LEU A 119 14.96 -9.97 10.67
CA LEU A 119 15.55 -10.61 9.51
C LEU A 119 15.10 -9.87 8.25
N THR A 120 16.04 -9.32 7.50
CA THR A 120 15.83 -8.65 6.20
C THR A 120 16.74 -9.27 5.14
N ALA A 121 16.51 -8.96 3.87
CA ALA A 121 17.52 -9.19 2.82
C ALA A 121 18.85 -8.54 3.23
N ARG A 122 20.00 -9.16 2.89
CA ARG A 122 21.28 -8.44 2.94
C ARG A 122 21.20 -7.24 2.01
N TYR A 123 21.75 -6.11 2.44
CA TYR A 123 21.65 -4.88 1.67
C TYR A 123 22.89 -4.00 1.81
N ALA A 124 23.11 -3.15 0.81
CA ALA A 124 24.13 -2.12 0.82
C ALA A 124 23.69 -0.91 -0.02
N TYR A 125 24.16 0.29 0.36
CA TYR A 125 23.89 1.52 -0.37
C TYR A 125 25.07 1.90 -1.26
N ALA A 126 24.83 2.53 -2.39
CA ALA A 126 25.89 3.04 -3.26
C ALA A 126 25.49 4.39 -3.88
N GLU A 127 26.47 5.29 -4.00
CA GLU A 127 26.31 6.62 -4.60
C GLU A 127 27.01 6.75 -5.96
N ASN A 128 27.76 5.73 -6.36
CA ASN A 128 28.39 5.61 -7.67
C ASN A 128 28.50 4.13 -8.11
N LEU A 129 28.84 3.92 -9.40
CA LEU A 129 28.96 2.59 -10.00
C LEU A 129 30.03 1.72 -9.32
N GLU A 130 31.18 2.31 -8.98
CA GLU A 130 32.28 1.59 -8.34
C GLU A 130 31.90 1.07 -6.96
N GLU A 131 31.23 1.90 -6.15
CA GLU A 131 30.66 1.49 -4.87
C GLU A 131 29.62 0.38 -5.05
N LEU A 132 28.70 0.53 -6.01
CA LEU A 132 27.67 -0.48 -6.27
C LEU A 132 28.31 -1.83 -6.59
N LYS A 133 29.28 -1.84 -7.52
CA LYS A 133 29.99 -3.06 -7.92
C LYS A 133 30.71 -3.67 -6.72
N LYS A 134 31.45 -2.88 -5.95
CA LYS A 134 32.15 -3.34 -4.74
C LYS A 134 31.17 -3.94 -3.72
N HIS A 135 30.04 -3.30 -3.47
CA HIS A 135 29.06 -3.75 -2.48
C HIS A 135 28.32 -5.01 -2.93
N ILE A 136 27.97 -5.11 -4.21
CA ILE A 136 27.36 -6.34 -4.75
C ILE A 136 28.32 -7.52 -4.59
N LEU A 137 29.59 -7.36 -4.96
CA LEU A 137 30.54 -8.47 -4.95
C LEU A 137 30.94 -8.93 -3.54
N ASN A 138 31.00 -8.00 -2.57
CA ASN A 138 31.55 -8.29 -1.25
C ASN A 138 30.51 -8.41 -0.12
N ILE A 139 29.30 -7.87 -0.29
CA ILE A 139 28.29 -7.77 0.79
C ILE A 139 27.00 -8.49 0.39
N VAL A 140 26.41 -8.10 -0.74
CA VAL A 140 25.05 -8.51 -1.12
C VAL A 140 25.03 -9.86 -1.84
N GLY A 141 25.96 -10.06 -2.78
CA GLY A 141 26.00 -11.22 -3.67
C GLY A 141 25.14 -11.06 -4.92
N ILE A 142 25.20 -12.07 -5.80
CA ILE A 142 24.40 -12.19 -7.02
C ILE A 142 23.62 -13.53 -6.95
N PRO A 143 22.33 -13.58 -7.33
CA PRO A 143 21.54 -12.46 -7.83
C PRO A 143 21.15 -11.44 -6.75
N CYS A 144 21.01 -10.18 -7.15
CA CYS A 144 20.51 -9.10 -6.30
C CYS A 144 19.57 -8.16 -7.05
N VAL A 145 18.85 -7.33 -6.33
CA VAL A 145 17.95 -6.31 -6.86
C VAL A 145 18.52 -4.94 -6.52
N VAL A 146 18.70 -4.09 -7.53
CA VAL A 146 19.10 -2.69 -7.33
C VAL A 146 17.88 -1.81 -7.49
N LYS A 147 17.66 -0.91 -6.53
CA LYS A 147 16.51 0.01 -6.47
C LYS A 147 17.01 1.43 -6.20
N PRO A 148 16.46 2.46 -6.89
CA PRO A 148 16.62 3.84 -6.44
C PRO A 148 16.03 4.00 -5.03
N ILE A 149 16.64 4.86 -4.20
CA ILE A 149 16.11 5.13 -2.85
C ILE A 149 14.72 5.76 -2.92
N MET A 150 14.49 6.64 -3.89
CA MET A 150 13.19 7.23 -4.18
C MET A 150 12.79 6.95 -5.62
N SER A 151 11.73 6.17 -5.80
CA SER A 151 11.08 5.92 -7.08
C SER A 151 9.58 5.70 -6.87
N SER A 152 8.81 5.52 -7.96
CA SER A 152 7.39 5.19 -7.87
C SER A 152 7.09 3.93 -8.66
N SER A 153 6.28 3.03 -8.08
CA SER A 153 5.79 1.80 -8.73
C SER A 153 6.91 0.97 -9.35
N GLY A 154 7.97 0.70 -8.57
CA GLY A 154 9.11 -0.13 -9.02
C GLY A 154 9.97 0.44 -10.14
N LYS A 155 9.71 1.65 -10.68
CA LYS A 155 10.53 2.23 -11.76
C LYS A 155 11.98 2.40 -11.32
N GLY A 156 12.91 2.05 -12.21
CA GLY A 156 14.35 2.06 -11.92
C GLY A 156 14.86 0.83 -11.17
N GLN A 157 13.97 -0.08 -10.74
CA GLN A 157 14.38 -1.35 -10.13
C GLN A 157 14.82 -2.35 -11.19
N SER A 158 15.90 -3.09 -10.94
CA SER A 158 16.31 -4.19 -11.82
C SER A 158 17.06 -5.27 -11.05
N THR A 159 16.95 -6.51 -11.55
CA THR A 159 17.70 -7.65 -11.02
C THR A 159 19.05 -7.76 -11.74
N VAL A 160 20.12 -7.87 -10.96
CA VAL A 160 21.46 -8.23 -11.42
C VAL A 160 21.60 -9.75 -11.30
N LYS A 161 21.80 -10.45 -12.41
CA LYS A 161 21.97 -11.91 -12.46
C LYS A 161 23.42 -12.34 -12.66
N ASN A 162 24.28 -11.42 -13.10
CA ASN A 162 25.71 -11.62 -13.30
C ASN A 162 26.42 -10.26 -13.24
N GLU A 163 27.75 -10.26 -13.10
CA GLU A 163 28.52 -9.04 -12.91
C GLU A 163 28.45 -8.07 -14.11
N THR A 164 28.29 -8.60 -15.33
CA THR A 164 28.25 -7.76 -16.54
C THR A 164 26.99 -6.90 -16.65
N GLU A 165 25.96 -7.20 -15.85
CA GLU A 165 24.70 -6.43 -15.82
C GLU A 165 24.76 -5.22 -14.87
N ILE A 166 25.74 -5.14 -13.97
CA ILE A 166 25.78 -4.13 -12.89
C ILE A 166 25.74 -2.70 -13.46
N GLU A 167 26.52 -2.41 -14.49
CA GLU A 167 26.60 -1.08 -15.10
C GLU A 167 25.27 -0.66 -15.73
N LYS A 168 24.67 -1.54 -16.55
CA LYS A 168 23.36 -1.30 -17.16
C LYS A 168 22.27 -1.06 -16.11
N VAL A 169 22.29 -1.84 -15.03
CA VAL A 169 21.31 -1.71 -13.94
C VAL A 169 21.50 -0.39 -13.18
N TRP A 170 22.74 0.03 -12.92
CA TRP A 170 23.04 1.33 -12.33
C TRP A 170 22.52 2.50 -13.19
N GLU A 171 22.78 2.46 -14.50
CA GLU A 171 22.31 3.48 -15.43
C GLU A 171 20.78 3.57 -15.44
N TYR A 172 20.09 2.43 -15.51
CA TYR A 172 18.63 2.39 -15.47
C TYR A 172 18.06 2.95 -14.16
N ALA A 173 18.67 2.61 -13.02
CA ALA A 173 18.29 3.16 -11.73
C ALA A 173 18.47 4.69 -11.69
N CYS A 174 19.61 5.20 -12.16
CA CYS A 174 19.90 6.63 -12.20
C CYS A 174 18.93 7.41 -13.09
N GLN A 175 18.57 6.87 -14.26
CA GLN A 175 17.66 7.53 -15.21
C GLN A 175 16.23 7.66 -14.67
N ASN A 176 15.81 6.78 -13.74
CA ASN A 176 14.45 6.70 -13.23
C ASN A 176 14.30 7.14 -11.77
N MET A 177 15.38 7.63 -11.15
CA MET A 177 15.39 8.11 -9.78
C MET A 177 14.71 9.48 -9.67
N ARG A 178 14.04 9.73 -8.54
CA ARG A 178 13.51 11.05 -8.18
C ARG A 178 14.43 11.72 -7.15
N GLY A 179 14.62 13.03 -7.27
CA GLY A 179 15.43 13.84 -6.36
C GLY A 179 16.88 14.05 -6.81
N ASP A 180 17.63 14.83 -6.03
CA ASP A 180 18.93 15.39 -6.44
C ASP A 180 20.14 14.48 -6.11
N GLN A 181 19.96 13.42 -5.32
CA GLN A 181 21.05 12.55 -4.87
C GLN A 181 21.04 11.19 -5.57
N LYS A 182 22.08 10.89 -6.37
CA LYS A 182 22.29 9.59 -7.02
C LYS A 182 22.60 8.52 -5.99
N LYS A 183 21.56 7.90 -5.42
CA LYS A 183 21.70 6.87 -4.40
C LYS A 183 20.79 5.68 -4.70
N VAL A 184 21.37 4.48 -4.61
CA VAL A 184 20.65 3.21 -4.75
C VAL A 184 20.86 2.33 -3.54
N ILE A 185 19.96 1.37 -3.38
CA ILE A 185 20.14 0.21 -2.50
C ILE A 185 20.25 -1.04 -3.38
N ALA A 186 21.26 -1.87 -3.12
CA ALA A 186 21.34 -3.24 -3.60
C ALA A 186 20.85 -4.17 -2.49
N GLU A 187 19.89 -5.03 -2.80
CA GLU A 187 19.28 -5.98 -1.89
C GLU A 187 19.44 -7.40 -2.43
N GLU A 188 19.75 -8.35 -1.55
CA GLU A 188 19.83 -9.76 -1.90
C GLU A 188 18.53 -10.22 -2.55
N PHE A 189 18.66 -10.98 -3.65
CA PHE A 189 17.51 -11.61 -4.27
C PHE A 189 17.12 -12.81 -3.41
N ILE A 190 16.06 -12.67 -2.62
CA ILE A 190 15.60 -13.74 -1.72
C ILE A 190 14.89 -14.82 -2.55
N PRO A 191 15.34 -16.09 -2.50
CA PRO A 191 14.63 -17.20 -3.12
C PRO A 191 13.51 -17.69 -2.19
N PHE A 192 12.38 -16.99 -2.18
CA PHE A 192 11.19 -17.28 -1.36
C PHE A 192 10.17 -18.18 -2.08
N ASP A 193 9.30 -18.83 -1.31
CA ASP A 193 8.23 -19.70 -1.81
C ASP A 193 6.97 -18.88 -2.15
N TYR A 194 6.66 -17.89 -1.31
CA TYR A 194 5.56 -16.94 -1.50
C TYR A 194 5.81 -15.63 -0.73
N GLU A 195 5.05 -14.61 -1.10
CA GLU A 195 5.01 -13.31 -0.44
C GLU A 195 3.63 -13.11 0.20
N ILE A 196 3.59 -12.39 1.34
CA ILE A 196 2.36 -12.03 2.02
C ILE A 196 2.35 -10.56 2.44
N THR A 197 1.16 -10.01 2.55
CA THR A 197 0.88 -8.83 3.37
C THR A 197 0.16 -9.26 4.64
N LEU A 198 0.67 -8.85 5.80
CA LEU A 198 0.01 -9.00 7.09
C LEU A 198 -0.54 -7.65 7.53
N LEU A 199 -1.86 -7.47 7.42
CA LEU A 199 -2.53 -6.27 7.92
C LEU A 199 -2.47 -6.27 9.45
N THR A 200 -1.80 -5.26 9.99
CA THR A 200 -1.47 -5.12 11.42
C THR A 200 -2.13 -3.86 11.95
N ILE A 201 -3.05 -4.01 12.91
CA ILE A 201 -3.89 -2.92 13.41
C ILE A 201 -3.39 -2.51 14.79
N ARG A 202 -2.86 -1.28 14.87
CA ARG A 202 -2.44 -0.64 16.13
C ARG A 202 -3.59 0.16 16.70
N GLN A 203 -4.01 -0.21 17.90
CA GLN A 203 -5.06 0.47 18.65
C GLN A 203 -4.43 1.33 19.75
N LYS A 204 -5.07 2.45 20.08
CA LYS A 204 -4.65 3.26 21.23
C LYS A 204 -4.87 2.53 22.55
N TYR A 205 -6.03 1.86 22.66
CA TYR A 205 -6.46 1.12 23.83
C TYR A 205 -6.75 -0.31 23.40
N GLY A 206 -5.80 -1.22 23.65
CA GLY A 206 -5.94 -2.63 23.33
C GLY A 206 -4.68 -3.21 22.70
N PRO A 207 -4.69 -4.54 22.44
CA PRO A 207 -3.59 -5.20 21.78
C PRO A 207 -3.51 -4.79 20.30
N THR A 208 -2.34 -5.02 19.72
CA THR A 208 -2.19 -5.08 18.26
C THR A 208 -3.01 -6.27 17.74
N LEU A 209 -3.83 -6.04 16.72
CA LEU A 209 -4.62 -7.09 16.06
C LEU A 209 -4.02 -7.40 14.69
N PHE A 210 -4.28 -8.62 14.22
CA PHE A 210 -3.81 -9.08 12.91
C PHE A 210 -4.98 -9.67 12.14
N CYS A 211 -5.08 -9.31 10.85
CA CYS A 211 -5.95 -10.06 9.94
C CYS A 211 -5.28 -11.41 9.59
N PRO A 212 -6.05 -12.41 9.15
CA PRO A 212 -5.48 -13.56 8.44
C PRO A 212 -4.59 -13.07 7.28
N PRO A 213 -3.43 -13.73 7.04
CA PRO A 213 -2.44 -13.26 6.09
C PRO A 213 -3.03 -13.18 4.68
N ILE A 214 -2.57 -12.22 3.90
CA ILE A 214 -3.03 -12.00 2.53
C ILE A 214 -1.92 -12.42 1.58
N GLY A 215 -2.20 -13.40 0.73
CA GLY A 215 -1.31 -13.78 -0.36
C GLY A 215 -1.58 -12.89 -1.56
N HIS A 216 -0.57 -12.61 -2.36
CA HIS A 216 -0.74 -11.79 -3.55
C HIS A 216 0.21 -12.19 -4.67
N ARG A 217 -0.13 -11.71 -5.87
CA ARG A 217 0.75 -11.75 -7.02
C ARG A 217 0.96 -10.33 -7.54
N GLN A 218 2.23 -9.95 -7.61
CA GLN A 218 2.67 -8.77 -8.34
C GLN A 218 3.20 -9.16 -9.72
N GLU A 219 3.13 -8.23 -10.67
CA GLU A 219 3.69 -8.41 -12.00
C GLU A 219 4.34 -7.10 -12.46
N SER A 220 5.65 -7.16 -12.70
CA SER A 220 6.50 -5.98 -12.95
C SER A 220 6.48 -4.94 -11.82
N GLY A 221 6.29 -5.40 -10.57
CA GLY A 221 6.21 -4.52 -9.39
C GLY A 221 4.84 -3.88 -9.16
N ASP A 222 3.83 -4.21 -9.96
CA ASP A 222 2.46 -3.74 -9.80
C ASP A 222 1.53 -4.86 -9.31
N TYR A 223 0.64 -4.51 -8.38
CA TYR A 223 -0.40 -5.38 -7.84
C TYR A 223 -1.37 -5.90 -8.91
N ARG A 224 -1.67 -7.21 -8.91
CA ARG A 224 -2.61 -7.85 -9.85
C ARG A 224 -3.77 -8.54 -9.17
N GLU A 225 -3.49 -9.35 -8.17
CA GLU A 225 -4.51 -10.13 -7.46
C GLU A 225 -4.01 -10.46 -6.05
N SER A 226 -4.96 -10.60 -5.12
CA SER A 226 -4.73 -11.04 -3.75
C SER A 226 -5.80 -12.02 -3.32
N TRP A 227 -5.49 -12.81 -2.30
CA TRP A 227 -6.41 -13.76 -1.69
C TRP A 227 -6.20 -13.84 -0.19
N GLN A 228 -7.27 -14.18 0.52
CA GLN A 228 -7.28 -14.32 1.97
C GLN A 228 -8.11 -15.55 2.37
N PRO A 229 -7.59 -16.42 3.26
CA PRO A 229 -6.25 -16.38 3.87
C PRO A 229 -5.16 -16.91 2.92
N ALA A 230 -3.91 -16.47 3.12
CA ALA A 230 -2.73 -17.10 2.54
C ALA A 230 -2.44 -18.43 3.24
N ASN A 231 -2.01 -19.44 2.48
CA ASN A 231 -1.57 -20.70 3.08
C ASN A 231 -0.14 -20.55 3.63
N MET A 232 0.02 -20.70 4.93
CA MET A 232 1.33 -20.68 5.59
C MET A 232 1.32 -21.54 6.86
N SER A 233 2.50 -21.96 7.33
CA SER A 233 2.59 -22.70 8.60
C SER A 233 2.26 -21.79 9.79
N GLU A 234 1.71 -22.37 10.87
CA GLU A 234 1.44 -21.63 12.10
C GLU A 234 2.71 -20.96 12.65
N LYS A 235 3.85 -21.64 12.53
CA LYS A 235 5.15 -21.09 12.97
C LYS A 235 5.57 -19.87 12.15
N ALA A 236 5.41 -19.91 10.83
CA ALA A 236 5.66 -18.76 9.99
C ALA A 236 4.68 -17.62 10.32
N PHE A 237 3.41 -17.92 10.54
CA PHE A 237 2.39 -16.92 10.87
C PHE A 237 2.73 -16.19 12.18
N GLN A 238 3.04 -16.95 13.25
CA GLN A 238 3.45 -16.36 14.53
C GLN A 238 4.73 -15.54 14.41
N SER A 239 5.69 -15.99 13.60
CA SER A 239 6.91 -15.21 13.32
C SER A 239 6.58 -13.89 12.62
N ALA A 240 5.69 -13.90 11.62
CA ALA A 240 5.25 -12.70 10.92
C ALA A 240 4.52 -11.73 11.87
N CYS A 241 3.61 -12.22 12.71
CA CYS A 241 2.93 -11.42 13.73
C CYS A 241 3.92 -10.79 14.72
N HIS A 242 4.91 -11.55 15.20
CA HIS A 242 5.93 -11.01 16.09
C HIS A 242 6.77 -9.91 15.44
N MET A 243 7.24 -10.13 14.21
CA MET A 243 8.02 -9.14 13.46
C MET A 243 7.20 -7.89 13.17
N ALA A 244 5.94 -8.05 12.74
CA ALA A 244 5.01 -6.96 12.47
C ALA A 244 4.70 -6.15 13.74
N GLN A 245 4.46 -6.80 14.88
CA GLN A 245 4.30 -6.12 16.15
C GLN A 245 5.54 -5.32 16.52
N LYS A 246 6.73 -5.94 16.45
CA LYS A 246 7.98 -5.29 16.83
C LYS A 246 8.27 -4.02 16.01
N ILE A 247 8.12 -4.07 14.69
CA ILE A 247 8.36 -2.89 13.85
C ILE A 247 7.28 -1.82 14.04
N THR A 248 6.01 -2.21 14.17
CA THR A 248 4.93 -1.24 14.38
C THR A 248 5.03 -0.60 15.76
N ASP A 249 5.40 -1.33 16.81
CA ASP A 249 5.68 -0.78 18.15
C ASP A 249 6.80 0.26 18.10
N ALA A 250 7.88 -0.01 17.36
CA ALA A 250 8.99 0.93 17.19
C ALA A 250 8.63 2.18 16.37
N LEU A 251 7.64 2.08 15.46
CA LEU A 251 7.09 3.22 14.70
C LEU A 251 6.07 4.03 15.52
N GLY A 252 5.34 3.38 16.43
CA GLY A 252 4.28 3.98 17.22
C GLY A 252 3.03 4.37 16.42
N GLY A 253 2.14 5.12 17.07
CA GLY A 253 0.90 5.60 16.47
C GLY A 253 -0.22 4.55 16.37
N VAL A 254 -1.36 4.96 15.83
CA VAL A 254 -2.58 4.15 15.72
C VAL A 254 -3.06 4.09 14.28
N GLY A 255 -3.73 3.01 13.91
CA GLY A 255 -4.17 2.79 12.54
C GLY A 255 -3.82 1.39 12.06
N LEU A 256 -3.69 1.26 10.75
CA LEU A 256 -3.44 -0.01 10.08
C LEU A 256 -2.12 0.10 9.32
N PHE A 257 -1.34 -0.96 9.41
CA PHE A 257 -0.06 -1.10 8.72
C PHE A 257 -0.13 -2.34 7.82
N GLY A 258 0.09 -2.17 6.53
CA GLY A 258 0.34 -3.27 5.62
C GLY A 258 1.81 -3.67 5.70
N VAL A 259 2.12 -4.75 6.43
CA VAL A 259 3.50 -5.25 6.60
C VAL A 259 3.75 -6.38 5.61
N GLU A 260 4.76 -6.24 4.76
CA GLU A 260 5.08 -7.22 3.72
C GLU A 260 6.24 -8.13 4.11
N PHE A 261 6.09 -9.41 3.79
CA PHE A 261 7.06 -10.45 4.10
C PHE A 261 7.31 -11.36 2.91
N PHE A 262 8.57 -11.78 2.76
CA PHE A 262 8.93 -12.96 1.98
C PHE A 262 8.98 -14.17 2.91
N VAL A 263 8.47 -15.32 2.45
CA VAL A 263 8.45 -16.55 3.24
C VAL A 263 9.12 -17.70 2.47
N LYS A 264 10.06 -18.38 3.13
CA LYS A 264 10.71 -19.60 2.63
C LYS A 264 10.62 -20.71 3.68
N GLY A 265 9.77 -21.70 3.45
CA GLY A 265 9.36 -22.67 4.46
C GLY A 265 8.77 -21.96 5.69
N ASP A 266 9.46 -22.07 6.83
CA ASP A 266 9.09 -21.38 8.07
C ASP A 266 9.83 -20.05 8.28
N VAL A 267 10.77 -19.69 7.41
CA VAL A 267 11.60 -18.49 7.57
C VAL A 267 10.87 -17.29 6.98
N VAL A 268 10.53 -16.34 7.85
CA VAL A 268 9.89 -15.06 7.50
C VAL A 268 10.94 -13.96 7.43
N ILE A 269 10.94 -13.21 6.34
CA ILE A 269 11.89 -12.14 6.08
C ILE A 269 11.11 -10.86 5.82
N PHE A 270 11.38 -9.81 6.59
CA PHE A 270 10.76 -8.51 6.42
C PHE A 270 11.18 -7.88 5.08
N SER A 271 10.20 -7.46 4.29
CA SER A 271 10.41 -6.77 3.01
C SER A 271 10.34 -5.25 3.18
N GLU A 272 9.12 -4.76 3.41
CA GLU A 272 8.77 -3.36 3.63
C GLU A 272 7.44 -3.25 4.37
N LEU A 273 7.00 -2.02 4.65
CA LEU A 273 5.68 -1.78 5.20
C LEU A 273 5.15 -0.41 4.81
N SER A 274 3.83 -0.30 4.82
CA SER A 274 3.11 0.96 4.62
C SER A 274 2.18 1.25 5.81
N PRO A 275 2.14 2.49 6.33
CA PRO A 275 1.35 2.84 7.52
C PRO A 275 -0.08 3.28 7.16
N ARG A 276 -0.70 2.57 6.22
CA ARG A 276 -2.00 2.88 5.61
C ARG A 276 -2.66 1.60 5.10
N PRO A 277 -3.96 1.63 4.75
CA PRO A 277 -4.57 0.60 3.90
C PRO A 277 -3.68 0.23 2.69
N HIS A 278 -3.69 -1.05 2.34
CA HIS A 278 -2.79 -1.64 1.37
C HIS A 278 -3.53 -2.17 0.15
N ASP A 279 -2.92 -2.11 -1.02
CA ASP A 279 -3.59 -2.54 -2.26
C ASP A 279 -4.01 -4.02 -2.25
N THR A 280 -3.20 -4.86 -1.63
CA THR A 280 -3.49 -6.29 -1.45
C THR A 280 -4.65 -6.51 -0.48
N GLY A 281 -4.88 -5.57 0.43
CA GLY A 281 -5.95 -5.57 1.43
C GLY A 281 -7.35 -5.37 0.85
N MET A 282 -7.48 -4.97 -0.42
CA MET A 282 -8.79 -4.80 -1.08
C MET A 282 -9.67 -6.05 -1.02
N VAL A 283 -9.08 -7.25 -0.93
CA VAL A 283 -9.81 -8.51 -0.73
C VAL A 283 -10.69 -8.50 0.53
N THR A 284 -10.30 -7.74 1.56
CA THR A 284 -11.03 -7.61 2.81
C THR A 284 -12.37 -6.88 2.67
N LEU A 285 -12.61 -6.17 1.56
CA LEU A 285 -13.91 -5.54 1.26
C LEU A 285 -15.05 -6.55 1.12
N MET A 286 -14.73 -7.84 0.96
CA MET A 286 -15.70 -8.94 0.89
C MET A 286 -15.34 -10.12 1.81
N GLY A 287 -14.05 -10.36 2.05
CA GLY A 287 -13.54 -11.56 2.71
C GLY A 287 -13.70 -11.64 4.24
N GLN A 288 -13.96 -10.52 4.90
CA GLN A 288 -14.07 -10.44 6.36
C GLN A 288 -15.16 -9.48 6.81
N ASN A 289 -15.56 -9.57 8.09
CA ASN A 289 -16.63 -8.78 8.70
C ASN A 289 -16.36 -7.27 8.73
N LEU A 290 -15.09 -6.87 8.82
CA LEU A 290 -14.63 -5.47 8.76
C LEU A 290 -13.53 -5.37 7.72
N SER A 291 -13.69 -4.54 6.70
CA SER A 291 -12.62 -4.32 5.72
C SER A 291 -11.40 -3.66 6.36
N GLU A 292 -10.24 -3.69 5.71
CA GLU A 292 -9.07 -2.93 6.15
C GLU A 292 -9.38 -1.45 6.37
N PHE A 293 -10.30 -0.88 5.59
CA PHE A 293 -10.73 0.50 5.69
C PHE A 293 -11.61 0.74 6.92
N ASP A 294 -12.50 -0.20 7.25
CA ASP A 294 -13.29 -0.16 8.49
C ASP A 294 -12.37 -0.31 9.72
N LEU A 295 -11.36 -1.19 9.63
CA LEU A 295 -10.38 -1.41 10.68
C LEU A 295 -9.50 -0.18 10.89
N HIS A 296 -9.00 0.43 9.81
CA HIS A 296 -8.23 1.66 9.87
C HIS A 296 -9.07 2.79 10.45
N ALA A 297 -10.28 3.01 9.93
CA ALA A 297 -11.20 4.04 10.43
C ALA A 297 -11.49 3.87 11.93
N ARG A 298 -11.77 2.64 12.39
CA ARG A 298 -12.01 2.38 13.83
C ARG A 298 -10.77 2.65 14.67
N ALA A 299 -9.60 2.17 14.24
CA ALA A 299 -8.36 2.36 14.99
C ALA A 299 -8.02 3.85 15.18
N ILE A 300 -8.16 4.66 14.14
CA ILE A 300 -7.80 6.10 14.18
C ILE A 300 -8.85 6.94 14.90
N LEU A 301 -10.10 6.49 14.92
CA LEU A 301 -11.18 7.09 15.70
C LEU A 301 -11.24 6.57 17.15
N GLU A 302 -10.29 5.70 17.53
CA GLU A 302 -10.23 5.08 18.87
C GLU A 302 -11.50 4.26 19.21
N LEU A 303 -12.13 3.69 18.19
CA LEU A 303 -13.33 2.85 18.32
C LEU A 303 -12.96 1.37 18.49
N PRO A 304 -13.78 0.59 19.20
CA PRO A 304 -13.49 -0.81 19.47
C PRO A 304 -13.54 -1.68 18.20
N ILE A 305 -12.62 -2.64 18.13
CA ILE A 305 -12.59 -3.72 17.16
C ILE A 305 -12.73 -5.03 17.95
N PRO A 306 -13.97 -5.53 18.16
CA PRO A 306 -14.20 -6.67 19.03
C PRO A 306 -13.64 -7.97 18.46
N GLU A 307 -13.74 -8.16 17.15
CA GLU A 307 -13.29 -9.36 16.44
C GLU A 307 -13.04 -9.08 14.96
N ILE A 308 -12.13 -9.86 14.37
CA ILE A 308 -11.88 -9.93 12.94
C ILE A 308 -12.14 -11.38 12.51
N THR A 309 -13.15 -11.59 11.68
CA THR A 309 -13.58 -12.93 11.27
C THR A 309 -13.75 -12.99 9.77
N LEU A 310 -13.23 -14.04 9.15
CA LEU A 310 -13.50 -14.33 7.74
C LEU A 310 -14.99 -14.67 7.57
N THR A 311 -15.60 -14.09 6.55
CA THR A 311 -17.01 -14.35 6.19
C THR A 311 -17.17 -15.59 5.32
N TYR A 312 -16.09 -15.99 4.64
CA TYR A 312 -16.02 -17.15 3.76
C TYR A 312 -14.70 -17.92 3.97
N PRO A 313 -14.62 -19.21 3.59
CA PRO A 313 -13.38 -19.98 3.68
C PRO A 313 -12.22 -19.35 2.91
N ALA A 314 -12.50 -18.76 1.75
CA ALA A 314 -11.54 -18.00 0.97
C ALA A 314 -12.21 -16.84 0.22
N SER A 315 -11.45 -15.78 0.02
CA SER A 315 -11.81 -14.65 -0.82
C SER A 315 -10.61 -14.23 -1.67
N ALA A 316 -10.88 -13.58 -2.80
CA ALA A 316 -9.87 -13.03 -3.67
C ALA A 316 -10.31 -11.71 -4.29
N SER A 317 -9.33 -10.93 -4.73
CA SER A 317 -9.56 -9.76 -5.56
C SER A 317 -8.67 -9.79 -6.80
N ALA A 318 -9.18 -9.26 -7.91
CA ALA A 318 -8.45 -9.16 -9.17
C ALA A 318 -8.65 -7.78 -9.80
N VAL A 319 -7.57 -7.17 -10.27
CA VAL A 319 -7.61 -5.81 -10.82
C VAL A 319 -8.30 -5.75 -12.19
N ILE A 320 -9.01 -4.66 -12.42
CA ILE A 320 -9.49 -4.22 -13.74
C ILE A 320 -8.54 -3.10 -14.19
N LEU A 321 -7.80 -3.33 -15.27
CA LEU A 321 -6.74 -2.43 -15.74
C LEU A 321 -7.11 -1.77 -17.05
N ALA A 322 -6.79 -0.49 -17.17
CA ALA A 322 -6.79 0.16 -18.47
C ALA A 322 -5.55 -0.24 -19.28
N ASP A 323 -5.72 -0.47 -20.58
CA ASP A 323 -4.66 -0.82 -21.52
C ASP A 323 -4.06 0.42 -22.24
N ARG A 324 -4.72 1.58 -22.17
CA ARG A 324 -4.29 2.83 -22.81
C ARG A 324 -4.77 4.08 -22.08
N ASP A 325 -4.24 5.20 -22.52
CA ASP A 325 -4.58 6.54 -22.02
C ASP A 325 -5.85 7.03 -22.72
N ALA A 326 -6.79 7.59 -21.96
CA ALA A 326 -8.02 8.19 -22.48
C ALA A 326 -8.63 9.15 -21.45
N ASP A 327 -9.25 10.22 -21.98
CA ASP A 327 -9.97 11.21 -21.18
C ASP A 327 -11.48 10.91 -21.08
N THR A 328 -12.00 10.11 -22.02
CA THR A 328 -13.40 9.68 -22.08
C THR A 328 -13.44 8.17 -22.20
N PHE A 329 -14.18 7.51 -21.30
CA PHE A 329 -14.35 6.05 -21.33
C PHE A 329 -15.63 5.65 -20.59
N SER A 330 -16.09 4.43 -20.83
CA SER A 330 -17.22 3.80 -20.13
C SER A 330 -16.91 2.34 -19.79
N TYR A 331 -17.75 1.72 -18.97
CA TYR A 331 -17.65 0.29 -18.66
C TYR A 331 -18.81 -0.48 -19.31
N SER A 332 -18.54 -1.70 -19.75
CA SER A 332 -19.55 -2.68 -20.17
C SER A 332 -19.23 -4.07 -19.60
N GLY A 333 -20.17 -5.01 -19.68
CA GLY A 333 -20.00 -6.37 -19.15
C GLY A 333 -20.09 -6.46 -17.62
N LEU A 334 -20.68 -5.45 -16.98
CA LEU A 334 -20.89 -5.44 -15.52
C LEU A 334 -21.91 -6.52 -15.12
N GLU A 335 -22.95 -6.68 -15.93
CA GLU A 335 -23.96 -7.72 -15.81
C GLU A 335 -23.36 -9.12 -15.87
N ASP A 336 -22.38 -9.36 -16.74
CA ASP A 336 -21.69 -10.64 -16.83
C ASP A 336 -20.72 -10.85 -15.67
N ALA A 337 -20.02 -9.79 -15.24
CA ALA A 337 -19.12 -9.83 -14.10
C ALA A 337 -19.82 -10.16 -12.78
N LEU A 338 -21.09 -9.77 -12.64
CA LEU A 338 -21.93 -9.96 -11.45
C LEU A 338 -22.87 -11.18 -11.54
N LYS A 339 -22.74 -12.03 -12.57
CA LYS A 339 -23.49 -13.31 -12.65
C LYS A 339 -22.99 -14.35 -11.66
N GLU A 340 -21.70 -14.31 -11.33
CA GLU A 340 -21.11 -15.25 -10.38
C GLU A 340 -21.67 -14.98 -8.98
N LYS A 341 -22.09 -16.05 -8.30
CA LYS A 341 -22.53 -15.92 -6.91
C LYS A 341 -21.32 -15.55 -6.05
N ASN A 342 -21.57 -14.72 -5.04
CA ASN A 342 -20.51 -14.25 -4.13
C ASN A 342 -19.36 -13.54 -4.86
N SER A 343 -19.65 -12.84 -5.96
CA SER A 343 -18.77 -11.84 -6.54
C SER A 343 -19.33 -10.43 -6.40
N ASP A 344 -18.46 -9.43 -6.49
CA ASP A 344 -18.81 -8.02 -6.45
C ASP A 344 -17.76 -7.17 -7.19
N LEU A 345 -18.07 -5.92 -7.48
CA LEU A 345 -17.20 -4.98 -8.19
C LEU A 345 -16.95 -3.70 -7.38
N ARG A 346 -15.73 -3.18 -7.45
CA ARG A 346 -15.36 -1.85 -6.94
C ARG A 346 -14.72 -1.07 -8.08
N LEU A 347 -15.53 -0.28 -8.79
CA LEU A 347 -15.03 0.66 -9.80
C LEU A 347 -14.63 1.97 -9.13
N PHE A 348 -13.42 2.44 -9.38
CA PHE A 348 -12.84 3.57 -8.64
C PHE A 348 -13.23 4.94 -9.20
N SER A 349 -14.01 5.00 -10.29
CA SER A 349 -14.47 6.24 -10.92
C SER A 349 -13.35 7.25 -11.21
N LYS A 350 -12.15 6.76 -11.58
CA LYS A 350 -11.03 7.63 -11.95
C LYS A 350 -11.39 8.45 -13.19
N PRO A 351 -11.06 9.75 -13.28
CA PRO A 351 -11.55 10.62 -14.36
C PRO A 351 -10.88 10.36 -15.72
N LYS A 352 -9.76 9.64 -15.74
CA LYS A 352 -8.95 9.36 -16.93
C LYS A 352 -8.34 7.97 -16.80
N THR A 353 -8.14 7.28 -17.91
CA THR A 353 -7.34 6.05 -17.94
C THR A 353 -5.89 6.37 -18.24
N ARG A 354 -4.99 5.50 -17.78
CA ARG A 354 -3.59 5.43 -18.21
C ARG A 354 -3.24 3.98 -18.40
N ARG A 355 -2.32 3.64 -19.29
CA ARG A 355 -1.87 2.24 -19.44
C ARG A 355 -1.44 1.66 -18.08
N ASN A 356 -1.95 0.47 -17.76
CA ASN A 356 -1.80 -0.23 -16.47
C ASN A 356 -2.39 0.49 -15.24
N ARG A 357 -3.19 1.54 -15.42
CA ARG A 357 -3.90 2.15 -14.29
C ARG A 357 -5.00 1.21 -13.83
N ARG A 358 -5.01 0.88 -12.54
CA ARG A 358 -6.11 0.15 -11.89
C ARG A 358 -7.37 1.01 -11.92
N MET A 359 -8.39 0.56 -12.63
CA MET A 359 -9.67 1.26 -12.80
C MET A 359 -10.75 0.72 -11.88
N GLY A 360 -10.57 -0.51 -11.41
CA GLY A 360 -11.38 -1.13 -10.37
C GLY A 360 -10.76 -2.44 -9.90
N VAL A 361 -11.47 -3.14 -9.03
CA VAL A 361 -11.22 -4.54 -8.67
C VAL A 361 -12.52 -5.32 -8.73
N ALA A 362 -12.44 -6.58 -9.16
CA ALA A 362 -13.47 -7.56 -8.87
C ALA A 362 -13.10 -8.31 -7.58
N LEU A 363 -14.11 -8.61 -6.78
CA LEU A 363 -14.02 -9.36 -5.54
C LEU A 363 -14.81 -10.65 -5.72
N ALA A 364 -14.32 -11.75 -5.17
CA ALA A 364 -15.08 -12.99 -5.13
C ALA A 364 -14.74 -13.82 -3.90
N CYS A 365 -15.70 -14.62 -3.46
CA CYS A 365 -15.53 -15.60 -2.38
C CYS A 365 -15.78 -17.02 -2.89
N GLY A 366 -15.07 -18.00 -2.32
CA GLY A 366 -15.14 -19.40 -2.70
C GLY A 366 -14.94 -20.34 -1.52
N GLN A 367 -15.11 -21.64 -1.75
CA GLN A 367 -14.83 -22.70 -0.78
C GLN A 367 -13.33 -23.01 -0.71
N SER A 368 -12.56 -22.56 -1.70
CA SER A 368 -11.10 -22.69 -1.74
C SER A 368 -10.45 -21.42 -2.30
N ILE A 369 -9.16 -21.22 -2.01
CA ILE A 369 -8.36 -20.11 -2.54
C ILE A 369 -8.37 -20.13 -4.08
N ALA A 370 -8.17 -21.31 -4.69
CA ALA A 370 -8.13 -21.46 -6.15
C ALA A 370 -9.45 -21.02 -6.80
N GLU A 371 -10.58 -21.44 -6.23
CA GLU A 371 -11.92 -21.07 -6.70
C GLU A 371 -12.17 -19.57 -6.55
N ALA A 372 -11.84 -18.98 -5.40
CA ALA A 372 -12.00 -17.54 -5.18
C ALA A 372 -11.19 -16.71 -6.20
N ILE A 373 -9.94 -17.10 -6.45
CA ILE A 373 -9.07 -16.45 -7.45
C ILE A 373 -9.67 -16.59 -8.86
N GLU A 374 -10.12 -17.79 -9.23
CA GLU A 374 -10.74 -18.04 -10.53
C GLU A 374 -11.96 -17.13 -10.75
N PHE A 375 -12.86 -17.06 -9.77
CA PHE A 375 -14.06 -16.22 -9.84
C PHE A 375 -13.75 -14.73 -9.90
N ALA A 376 -12.81 -14.24 -9.08
CA ALA A 376 -12.41 -12.85 -9.11
C ALA A 376 -11.81 -12.48 -10.48
N LYS A 377 -10.95 -13.33 -11.04
CA LYS A 377 -10.34 -13.10 -12.36
C LYS A 377 -11.36 -13.16 -13.49
N LYS A 378 -12.28 -14.13 -13.44
CA LYS A 378 -13.37 -14.23 -14.41
C LYS A 378 -14.24 -12.96 -14.38
N SER A 379 -14.67 -12.55 -13.20
CA SER A 379 -15.46 -11.32 -13.00
C SER A 379 -14.72 -10.07 -13.50
N ALA A 380 -13.44 -9.89 -13.13
CA ALA A 380 -12.62 -8.78 -13.62
C ALA A 380 -12.49 -8.78 -15.14
N SER A 381 -12.30 -9.94 -15.76
CA SER A 381 -12.14 -10.08 -17.22
C SER A 381 -13.42 -9.83 -18.01
N SER A 382 -14.59 -9.99 -17.38
CA SER A 382 -15.89 -9.64 -17.98
C SER A 382 -16.08 -8.13 -18.10
N VAL A 383 -15.46 -7.34 -17.22
CA VAL A 383 -15.54 -5.87 -17.27
C VAL A 383 -14.65 -5.35 -18.40
N LYS A 384 -15.27 -4.68 -19.37
CA LYS A 384 -14.58 -4.03 -20.49
C LYS A 384 -14.57 -2.53 -20.31
N ILE A 385 -13.42 -1.91 -20.57
CA ILE A 385 -13.30 -0.46 -20.66
C ILE A 385 -13.44 -0.08 -22.12
N ASN A 386 -14.50 0.66 -22.45
CA ASN A 386 -14.73 1.19 -23.78
C ASN A 386 -14.19 2.62 -23.83
N TYR A 387 -13.21 2.87 -24.68
CA TYR A 387 -12.60 4.18 -24.82
C TYR A 387 -13.41 5.01 -25.82
N GLY A 388 -13.73 6.25 -25.45
CA GLY A 388 -14.32 7.21 -26.37
C GLY A 388 -13.31 7.63 -27.43
N GLU A 389 -13.79 8.06 -28.59
CA GLU A 389 -12.96 8.78 -29.56
C GLU A 389 -12.47 10.09 -28.92
N THR A 390 -11.19 10.40 -29.11
CA THR A 390 -10.53 11.62 -28.60
C THR A 390 -11.03 12.88 -29.27
#